data_AF-A0A518VFM0-F1
#
_entry.id   AF-A0A518VFM0-F1
#
_cell.length_a   1.000
_cell.length_b   1.000
_cell.length_c   1.000
_cell.angle_alpha   90.00
_cell.angle_beta   90.00
_cell.angle_gamma   90.00
#
_symmetry.space_group_name_H-M   'P 1'
#
loop_
_entity.id
_entity.type
_entity.pdbx_description
1 polymer ?
#
loop_
_entity_poly.entity_id
_entity_poly.type
_entity_poly.pdbx_seq_one_letter_code
_entity_poly.pdbx_strand_id
1 'polypeptide(L)'
;MPSKNYTVTEPEGDAFTITEKINGNAIRTFTGTDSKENTVTIPQDMWLRLSLTAVHTLTIEATDSKGMTSVRSYTFRRTADKIAFALKKSFDTDIAAKRILVTIDATVPPGADYKVEVCNNGHDESPTWEDATNFVKFNRGFIFTNKEKTAEKWGVSLQFTFVKGSATEPVIVRGFGGAFD
;
A
#
# COMPACT_ATOMS: atom_id res chain seq x y z
N MET A 1 10.32 3.23 -1.06
CA MET A 1 9.52 4.42 -0.71
C MET A 1 10.02 5.59 -1.54
N PRO A 2 9.16 6.55 -1.96
CA PRO A 2 9.60 7.69 -2.76
C PRO A 2 10.68 8.51 -2.06
N SER A 3 11.70 8.90 -2.81
CA SER A 3 12.88 9.61 -2.30
C SER A 3 13.45 10.59 -3.33
N LYS A 4 14.28 11.53 -2.86
CA LYS A 4 14.98 12.50 -3.70
C LYS A 4 16.37 12.81 -3.15
N ASN A 5 17.38 12.75 -4.00
CA ASN A 5 18.75 13.18 -3.66
C ASN A 5 18.89 14.70 -3.79
N TYR A 6 19.72 15.28 -2.93
CA TYR A 6 20.05 16.70 -2.92
C TYR A 6 21.39 16.96 -2.23
N THR A 7 21.95 18.14 -2.49
CA THR A 7 23.13 18.70 -1.80
C THR A 7 22.80 20.11 -1.31
N VAL A 8 23.50 20.54 -0.26
CA VAL A 8 23.48 21.91 0.24
C VAL A 8 24.92 22.41 0.27
N THR A 9 25.14 23.61 -0.25
CA THR A 9 26.45 24.28 -0.26
C THR A 9 26.42 25.48 0.67
N GLU A 10 27.41 25.58 1.55
CA GLU A 10 27.60 26.61 2.56
C GLU A 10 28.99 27.25 2.38
N PRO A 11 29.11 28.28 1.52
CA PRO A 11 30.41 28.82 1.13
C PRO A 11 31.12 29.61 2.23
N GLU A 12 30.41 30.09 3.25
CA GLU A 12 30.99 30.85 4.37
C GLU A 12 31.61 29.95 5.44
N GLY A 13 31.42 28.63 5.36
CA GLY A 13 31.91 27.67 6.36
C GLY A 13 31.16 27.70 7.68
N ASP A 14 29.97 28.32 7.70
CA ASP A 14 29.11 28.37 8.88
C ASP A 14 28.46 27.01 9.16
N ALA A 15 28.10 26.75 10.42
CA ALA A 15 27.24 25.62 10.74
C ALA A 15 25.81 25.90 10.23
N PHE A 16 25.16 24.89 9.67
CA PHE A 16 23.78 24.98 9.20
C PHE A 16 22.97 23.74 9.56
N THR A 17 21.65 23.89 9.58
CA THR A 17 20.69 22.81 9.83
C THR A 17 19.85 22.57 8.58
N ILE A 18 19.51 21.31 8.33
CA ILE A 18 18.61 20.92 7.25
C ILE A 18 17.32 20.39 7.86
N THR A 19 16.18 20.90 7.42
CA THR A 19 14.85 20.38 7.75
C THR A 19 14.15 19.93 6.48
N GLU A 20 13.78 18.65 6.45
CA GLU A 20 13.00 18.03 5.38
C GLU A 20 11.53 18.03 5.77
N LYS A 21 10.63 18.46 4.88
CA LYS A 21 9.20 18.59 5.14
C LYS A 21 8.36 18.01 4.00
N ILE A 22 7.21 17.44 4.32
CA ILE A 22 6.16 17.06 3.36
C ILE A 22 4.86 17.79 3.70
N ASN A 23 4.35 18.57 2.75
CA ASN A 23 3.20 19.46 2.94
C ASN A 23 3.33 20.35 4.19
N GLY A 24 4.54 20.83 4.48
CA GLY A 24 4.86 21.65 5.65
C GLY A 24 5.17 20.87 6.94
N ASN A 25 4.80 19.58 7.03
CA ASN A 25 5.10 18.75 8.20
C ASN A 25 6.54 18.22 8.13
N ALA A 26 7.30 18.37 9.21
CA ALA A 26 8.68 17.88 9.29
C ALA A 26 8.73 16.35 9.18
N ILE A 27 9.60 15.86 8.30
CA ILE A 27 10.04 14.46 8.24
C ILE A 27 11.18 14.26 9.23
N ARG A 28 12.20 15.14 9.16
CA ARG A 28 13.34 15.18 10.08
C ARG A 28 14.09 16.50 9.98
N THR A 29 14.87 16.79 11.02
CA THR A 29 15.84 17.89 11.08
C THR A 29 17.19 17.36 11.55
N PHE A 30 18.28 17.82 10.95
CA PHE A 30 19.63 17.39 11.29
C PHE A 30 20.67 18.46 10.94
N THR A 31 21.87 18.38 11.54
CA THR A 31 23.00 19.25 11.19
C THR A 31 23.51 18.91 9.79
N GLY A 32 23.64 19.93 8.95
CA GLY A 32 24.17 19.80 7.60
C GLY A 32 25.67 19.55 7.57
N THR A 33 26.15 19.03 6.45
CA THR A 33 27.58 18.95 6.13
C THR A 33 27.74 19.54 4.75
N ASP A 34 28.63 20.52 4.60
CA ASP A 34 28.82 21.22 3.32
C ASP A 34 29.09 20.22 2.18
N SER A 35 28.42 20.45 1.05
CA SER A 35 28.56 19.69 -0.19
C SER A 35 28.31 18.18 -0.08
N LYS A 36 27.79 17.68 1.06
CA LYS A 36 27.45 16.28 1.26
C LYS A 36 26.14 15.94 0.53
N GLU A 37 26.15 14.84 -0.22
CA GLU A 37 24.91 14.28 -0.79
C GLU A 37 24.04 13.70 0.32
N ASN A 38 22.76 14.08 0.30
CA ASN A 38 21.72 13.59 1.20
C ASN A 38 20.56 13.03 0.38
N THR A 39 19.79 12.14 0.99
CA THR A 39 18.54 11.60 0.43
C THR A 39 17.41 11.83 1.40
N VAL A 40 16.40 12.60 0.97
CA VAL A 40 15.12 12.68 1.68
C VAL A 40 14.25 11.51 1.25
N THR A 41 13.72 10.75 2.20
CA THR A 41 12.79 9.64 1.97
C THR A 41 11.49 9.92 2.70
N ILE A 42 10.36 9.84 2.00
CA ILE A 42 9.04 10.00 2.63
C ILE A 42 8.70 8.70 3.39
N PRO A 43 8.48 8.75 4.71
CA PRO A 43 8.09 7.57 5.50
C PRO A 43 6.79 6.95 4.99
N GLN A 44 6.63 5.63 5.19
CA GLN A 44 5.50 4.88 4.64
C GLN A 44 4.15 5.37 5.17
N ASP A 45 4.04 5.60 6.46
CA ASP A 45 2.83 6.09 7.12
C ASP A 45 2.45 7.49 6.64
N MET A 46 3.43 8.37 6.41
CA MET A 46 3.20 9.70 5.82
C MET A 46 2.76 9.57 4.36
N TRP A 47 3.45 8.75 3.57
CA TRP A 47 3.14 8.51 2.15
C TRP A 47 1.72 7.98 1.94
N LEU A 48 1.30 7.02 2.77
CA LEU A 48 -0.02 6.40 2.65
C LEU A 48 -1.17 7.36 2.98
N ARG A 49 -0.93 8.38 3.82
CA ARG A 49 -1.89 9.44 4.17
C ARG A 49 -2.02 10.54 3.12
N LEU A 50 -1.10 10.62 2.17
CA LEU A 50 -1.16 11.60 1.10
C LEU A 50 -2.37 11.34 0.19
N SER A 51 -3.12 12.41 -0.09
CA SER A 51 -4.28 12.36 -0.99
C SER A 51 -3.87 11.91 -2.40
N LEU A 52 -4.76 11.17 -3.07
CA LEU A 52 -4.58 10.80 -4.48
C LEU A 52 -5.01 11.92 -5.44
N THR A 53 -5.73 12.94 -4.95
CA THR A 53 -6.31 14.01 -5.78
C THR A 53 -5.57 15.34 -5.65
N ALA A 54 -4.75 15.51 -4.61
CA ALA A 54 -4.01 16.74 -4.35
C ALA A 54 -2.62 16.76 -5.00
N VAL A 55 -2.08 17.96 -5.19
CA VAL A 55 -0.64 18.16 -5.39
C VAL A 55 0.00 18.22 -4.00
N HIS A 56 1.15 17.57 -3.86
CA HIS A 56 1.95 17.55 -2.64
C HIS A 56 3.28 18.23 -2.85
N THR A 57 3.86 18.74 -1.77
CA THR A 57 5.13 19.48 -1.80
C THR A 57 6.12 18.87 -0.83
N LEU A 58 7.23 18.37 -1.36
CA LEU A 58 8.42 18.01 -0.60
C LEU A 58 9.34 19.21 -0.53
N THR A 59 9.71 19.65 0.67
CA THR A 59 10.55 20.83 0.89
C THR A 59 11.82 20.46 1.64
N ILE A 60 12.94 21.00 1.20
CA ILE A 60 14.22 20.93 1.88
C ILE A 60 14.59 22.37 2.23
N GLU A 61 14.76 22.62 3.51
CA GLU A 61 15.05 23.92 4.08
C GLU A 61 16.41 23.85 4.78
N ALA A 62 17.36 24.68 4.35
CA ALA A 62 18.65 24.81 4.99
C ALA A 62 18.72 26.18 5.67
N THR A 63 19.02 26.21 6.96
CA THR A 63 19.13 27.44 7.75
C THR A 63 20.49 27.51 8.41
N ASP A 64 21.24 28.58 8.12
CA ASP A 64 22.56 28.83 8.69
C ASP A 64 22.47 29.28 10.17
N SER A 65 23.63 29.39 10.82
CA SER A 65 23.73 29.84 12.22
C SER A 65 23.32 31.31 12.45
N LYS A 66 23.17 32.11 11.38
CA LYS A 66 22.76 33.52 11.41
C LYS A 66 21.26 33.68 11.14
N GLY A 67 20.54 32.58 10.88
CA GLY A 67 19.11 32.54 10.62
C GLY A 67 18.72 32.80 9.15
N MET A 68 19.67 32.82 8.22
CA MET A 68 19.38 32.89 6.79
C MET A 68 18.93 31.51 6.29
N THR A 69 17.89 31.48 5.48
CA THR A 69 17.28 30.24 5.01
C THR A 69 17.27 30.15 3.49
N SER A 70 17.67 28.98 2.98
CA SER A 70 17.51 28.57 1.58
C SER A 70 16.52 27.42 1.48
N VAL A 71 15.60 27.49 0.52
CA VAL A 71 14.50 26.53 0.37
C VAL A 71 14.48 25.95 -1.04
N ARG A 72 14.37 24.62 -1.15
CA ARG A 72 14.07 23.92 -2.39
C ARG A 72 12.79 23.11 -2.24
N SER A 73 11.86 23.27 -3.19
CA SER A 73 10.59 22.58 -3.19
C SER A 73 10.41 21.73 -4.45
N TYR A 74 9.89 20.52 -4.27
CA TYR A 74 9.45 19.62 -5.34
C TYR A 74 7.95 19.37 -5.20
N THR A 75 7.20 19.60 -6.28
CA THR A 75 5.78 19.23 -6.33
C THR A 75 5.60 17.87 -6.99
N PHE A 76 4.67 17.08 -6.48
CA PHE A 76 4.35 15.77 -7.04
C PHE A 76 2.87 15.43 -6.81
N ARG A 77 2.38 14.45 -7.57
CA ARG A 77 1.07 13.82 -7.33
C ARG A 77 1.29 12.36 -7.01
N ARG A 78 0.56 11.86 -6.02
CA ARG A 78 0.52 10.43 -5.73
C ARG A 78 -0.55 9.80 -6.60
N THR A 79 -0.22 8.70 -7.27
CA THR A 79 -1.18 7.87 -8.01
C THR A 79 -1.27 6.49 -7.35
N ALA A 80 -2.44 5.86 -7.47
CA ALA A 80 -2.67 4.48 -7.09
C ALA A 80 -3.66 3.87 -8.08
N ASP A 81 -3.30 2.73 -8.65
CA ASP A 81 -4.05 2.00 -9.68
C ASP A 81 -4.46 0.60 -9.23
N LYS A 82 -3.96 0.14 -8.08
CA LYS A 82 -4.22 -1.19 -7.53
C LYS A 82 -4.35 -1.18 -6.01
N ILE A 83 -5.34 -1.91 -5.50
CA ILE A 83 -5.48 -2.29 -4.10
C ILE A 83 -5.33 -3.81 -4.02
N ALA A 84 -4.40 -4.30 -3.21
CA ALA A 84 -4.25 -5.74 -2.99
C ALA A 84 -4.10 -6.02 -1.51
N PHE A 85 -4.83 -7.00 -1.01
CA PHE A 85 -4.76 -7.45 0.38
C PHE A 85 -5.18 -8.91 0.50
N ALA A 86 -4.69 -9.56 1.55
CA ALA A 86 -5.02 -10.92 1.91
C ALA A 86 -5.34 -11.00 3.41
N LEU A 87 -5.93 -12.11 3.83
CA LEU A 87 -6.05 -12.40 5.25
C LEU A 87 -4.65 -12.46 5.88
N LYS A 88 -4.47 -11.72 6.98
CA LYS A 88 -3.23 -11.79 7.77
C LYS A 88 -3.05 -13.17 8.42
N LYS A 89 -4.15 -13.79 8.83
CA LYS A 89 -4.19 -15.16 9.36
C LYS A 89 -5.30 -15.92 8.65
N SER A 90 -4.96 -17.08 8.09
CA SER A 90 -5.93 -18.04 7.54
C SER A 90 -6.85 -18.57 8.65
N PHE A 91 -8.05 -19.00 8.29
CA PHE A 91 -8.99 -19.62 9.23
C PHE A 91 -8.62 -21.09 9.43
N ASP A 92 -8.23 -21.45 10.65
CA ASP A 92 -7.88 -22.81 11.02
C ASP A 92 -9.09 -23.75 10.82
N THR A 93 -8.88 -24.91 10.19
CA THR A 93 -9.91 -25.95 9.98
C THR A 93 -9.34 -27.34 10.26
N ASP A 94 -10.19 -28.25 10.77
CA ASP A 94 -9.76 -29.63 11.04
C ASP A 94 -9.71 -30.49 9.75
N ILE A 95 -10.56 -30.16 8.78
CA ILE A 95 -10.65 -30.80 7.46
C ILE A 95 -10.72 -29.74 6.36
N ALA A 96 -10.41 -30.12 5.12
CA ALA A 96 -10.58 -29.24 3.97
C ALA A 96 -12.05 -28.80 3.82
N ALA A 97 -12.28 -27.49 3.69
CA ALA A 97 -13.61 -26.97 3.39
C ALA A 97 -14.03 -27.42 1.99
N LYS A 98 -15.31 -27.69 1.80
CA LYS A 98 -15.88 -28.06 0.50
C LYS A 98 -16.25 -26.83 -0.30
N ARG A 99 -16.76 -25.80 0.36
CA ARG A 99 -17.32 -24.63 -0.32
C ARG A 99 -17.07 -23.36 0.49
N ILE A 100 -16.89 -22.26 -0.23
CA ILE A 100 -16.83 -20.91 0.35
C ILE A 100 -17.77 -19.95 -0.39
N LEU A 101 -18.56 -19.19 0.35
CA LEU A 101 -19.30 -18.03 -0.13
C LEU A 101 -18.57 -16.77 0.34
N VAL A 102 -18.26 -15.87 -0.59
CA VAL A 102 -17.62 -14.58 -0.28
C VAL A 102 -18.50 -13.45 -0.77
N THR A 103 -18.67 -12.44 0.06
CA THR A 103 -19.34 -11.18 -0.29
C THR A 103 -18.38 -10.02 -0.08
N ILE A 104 -18.50 -8.98 -0.90
CA ILE A 104 -17.64 -7.79 -0.82
C ILE A 104 -18.54 -6.56 -0.72
N ASP A 105 -18.23 -5.66 0.20
CA ASP A 105 -18.75 -4.29 0.20
C ASP A 105 -17.68 -3.38 -0.42
N ALA A 106 -17.85 -3.09 -1.71
CA ALA A 106 -16.98 -2.21 -2.45
C ALA A 106 -17.75 -1.39 -3.50
N THR A 107 -17.20 -0.23 -3.84
CA THR A 107 -17.58 0.56 -5.02
C THR A 107 -16.57 0.27 -6.11
N VAL A 108 -17.00 -0.42 -7.17
CA VAL A 108 -16.17 -0.75 -8.34
C VAL A 108 -16.81 -0.06 -9.56
N PRO A 109 -16.30 1.12 -9.96
CA PRO A 109 -16.88 1.88 -11.07
C PRO A 109 -16.60 1.23 -12.44
N PRO A 110 -17.34 1.60 -13.50
CA PRO A 110 -17.06 1.14 -14.86
C PRO A 110 -15.60 1.40 -15.26
N GLY A 111 -14.96 0.39 -15.87
CA GLY A 111 -13.55 0.43 -16.26
C GLY A 111 -12.58 -0.06 -15.19
N ALA A 112 -13.03 -0.21 -13.93
CA ALA A 112 -12.31 -0.91 -12.87
C ALA A 112 -12.77 -2.38 -12.80
N ASP A 113 -11.95 -3.22 -12.20
CA ASP A 113 -12.30 -4.62 -11.94
C ASP A 113 -11.64 -5.14 -10.65
N TYR A 114 -12.06 -6.32 -10.21
CA TYR A 114 -11.45 -7.02 -9.09
C TYR A 114 -11.36 -8.52 -9.32
N LYS A 115 -10.37 -9.13 -8.66
CA LYS A 115 -10.12 -10.55 -8.57
C LYS A 115 -10.24 -11.00 -7.12
N VAL A 116 -10.88 -12.14 -6.91
CA VAL A 116 -10.95 -12.82 -5.61
C VAL A 116 -10.38 -14.22 -5.77
N GLU A 117 -9.40 -14.53 -4.95
CA GLU A 117 -8.79 -15.86 -4.92
C GLU A 117 -8.94 -16.46 -3.52
N VAL A 118 -9.19 -17.75 -3.48
CA VAL A 118 -9.42 -18.52 -2.25
C VAL A 118 -8.53 -19.75 -2.25
N CYS A 119 -8.16 -20.26 -1.08
CA CYS A 119 -7.47 -21.54 -0.96
C CYS A 119 -7.88 -22.29 0.32
N ASN A 120 -7.76 -23.62 0.28
CA ASN A 120 -7.99 -24.50 1.43
C ASN A 120 -6.72 -24.79 2.24
N ASN A 121 -5.54 -24.55 1.65
CA ASN A 121 -4.24 -24.83 2.23
C ASN A 121 -3.49 -23.54 2.60
N GLY A 122 -4.20 -22.55 3.16
CA GLY A 122 -3.66 -21.25 3.53
C GLY A 122 -2.62 -21.24 4.65
N HIS A 123 -2.25 -22.40 5.21
CA HIS A 123 -1.12 -22.55 6.13
C HIS A 123 0.14 -23.12 5.45
N ASP A 124 0.03 -23.57 4.20
CA ASP A 124 1.19 -24.01 3.43
C ASP A 124 2.13 -22.83 3.18
N GLU A 125 3.44 -23.10 3.08
CA GLU A 125 4.42 -22.09 2.68
C GLU A 125 4.10 -21.51 1.29
N SER A 126 3.47 -22.31 0.43
CA SER A 126 2.99 -21.92 -0.90
C SER A 126 1.56 -22.42 -1.14
N PRO A 127 0.55 -21.68 -0.68
CA PRO A 127 -0.85 -22.06 -0.88
C PRO A 127 -1.25 -22.12 -2.36
N THR A 128 -2.19 -22.99 -2.67
CA THR A 128 -2.73 -23.14 -4.03
C THR A 128 -3.98 -22.29 -4.17
N TRP A 129 -3.82 -21.10 -4.75
CA TRP A 129 -4.88 -20.13 -4.96
C TRP A 129 -5.79 -20.50 -6.13
N GLU A 130 -7.10 -20.44 -5.90
CA GLU A 130 -8.14 -20.73 -6.89
C GLU A 130 -8.96 -19.46 -7.16
N ASP A 131 -9.27 -19.19 -8.43
CA ASP A 131 -10.03 -18.00 -8.84
C ASP A 131 -11.54 -18.18 -8.57
N ALA A 132 -12.04 -17.47 -7.56
CA ALA A 132 -13.44 -17.45 -7.18
C ALA A 132 -14.19 -16.21 -7.70
N THR A 133 -13.55 -15.36 -8.52
CA THR A 133 -14.05 -14.02 -8.88
C THR A 133 -15.48 -14.02 -9.42
N ASN A 134 -15.79 -14.89 -10.37
CA ASN A 134 -17.14 -14.97 -10.94
C ASN A 134 -18.17 -15.45 -9.92
N PHE A 135 -17.80 -16.38 -9.03
CA PHE A 135 -18.69 -16.84 -7.97
C PHE A 135 -19.02 -15.69 -7.01
N VAL A 136 -18.04 -14.86 -6.65
CA VAL A 136 -18.27 -13.66 -5.84
C VAL A 136 -19.14 -12.64 -6.57
N LYS A 137 -18.84 -12.33 -7.83
CA LYS A 137 -19.63 -11.37 -8.66
C LYS A 137 -21.10 -11.78 -8.80
N PHE A 138 -21.37 -13.09 -8.88
CA PHE A 138 -22.72 -13.63 -9.00
C PHE A 138 -23.34 -14.09 -7.68
N ASN A 139 -22.70 -13.77 -6.54
CA ASN A 139 -23.13 -14.15 -5.19
C ASN A 139 -23.43 -15.67 -5.05
N ARG A 140 -22.48 -16.50 -5.50
CA ARG A 140 -22.52 -17.96 -5.46
C ARG A 140 -21.39 -18.52 -4.61
N GLY A 141 -21.59 -19.72 -4.05
CA GLY A 141 -20.54 -20.45 -3.38
C GLY A 141 -19.56 -21.07 -4.39
N PHE A 142 -18.26 -20.85 -4.18
CA PHE A 142 -17.17 -21.51 -4.87
C PHE A 142 -16.90 -22.89 -4.26
N ILE A 143 -16.79 -23.93 -5.07
CA ILE A 143 -16.44 -25.28 -4.62
C ILE A 143 -14.93 -25.46 -4.77
N PHE A 144 -14.24 -25.74 -3.66
CA PHE A 144 -12.79 -25.93 -3.70
C PHE A 144 -12.41 -27.14 -4.53
N THR A 145 -11.42 -26.95 -5.41
CA THR A 145 -10.80 -28.04 -6.16
C THR A 145 -9.50 -28.50 -5.50
N ASN A 146 -8.84 -27.63 -4.73
CA ASN A 146 -7.70 -28.01 -3.93
C ASN A 146 -8.11 -28.93 -2.76
N LYS A 147 -7.54 -30.13 -2.77
CA LYS A 147 -7.76 -31.19 -1.78
C LYS A 147 -6.46 -31.70 -1.17
N GLU A 148 -5.36 -30.97 -1.33
CA GLU A 148 -4.05 -31.31 -0.76
C GLU A 148 -3.50 -30.16 0.10
N LYS A 149 -2.67 -30.51 1.09
CA LYS A 149 -1.91 -29.56 1.92
C LYS A 149 -0.55 -30.13 2.29
N THR A 150 0.41 -29.25 2.51
CA THR A 150 1.76 -29.60 3.00
C THR A 150 1.96 -29.21 4.47
N ALA A 151 1.20 -28.25 4.98
CA ALA A 151 1.19 -27.87 6.39
C ALA A 151 0.51 -28.93 7.27
N GLU A 152 0.73 -28.83 8.59
CA GLU A 152 0.11 -29.71 9.58
C GLU A 152 -1.43 -29.58 9.60
N LYS A 153 -1.96 -28.35 9.47
CA LYS A 153 -3.39 -28.02 9.53
C LYS A 153 -3.94 -27.49 8.21
N TRP A 154 -5.24 -27.75 7.97
CA TRP A 154 -5.99 -27.09 6.91
C TRP A 154 -6.28 -25.63 7.27
N GLY A 155 -6.38 -24.76 6.27
CA GLY A 155 -6.60 -23.34 6.50
C GLY A 155 -7.30 -22.67 5.32
N VAL A 156 -8.51 -22.16 5.53
CA VAL A 156 -9.18 -21.38 4.51
C VAL A 156 -8.58 -19.97 4.47
N SER A 157 -8.14 -19.52 3.30
CA SER A 157 -7.63 -18.16 3.11
C SER A 157 -8.20 -17.48 1.87
N LEU A 158 -8.10 -16.15 1.85
CA LEU A 158 -8.61 -15.28 0.80
C LEU A 158 -7.62 -14.17 0.49
N GLN A 159 -7.54 -13.82 -0.79
CA GLN A 159 -6.86 -12.62 -1.26
C GLN A 159 -7.67 -11.90 -2.33
N PHE A 160 -7.52 -10.58 -2.36
CA PHE A 160 -8.28 -9.68 -3.20
C PHE A 160 -7.30 -8.77 -3.96
N THR A 161 -7.59 -8.56 -5.23
CA THR A 161 -6.89 -7.55 -6.04
C THR A 161 -7.93 -6.71 -6.77
N PHE A 162 -7.95 -5.41 -6.53
CA PHE A 162 -8.75 -4.45 -7.28
C PHE A 162 -7.83 -3.63 -8.17
N VAL A 163 -8.24 -3.42 -9.42
CA VAL A 163 -7.53 -2.61 -10.40
C VAL A 163 -8.42 -1.45 -10.87
N LYS A 164 -7.86 -0.25 -10.95
CA LYS A 164 -8.56 0.95 -11.40
C LYS A 164 -8.88 0.88 -12.90
N GLY A 165 -8.00 0.24 -13.69
CA GLY A 165 -8.15 0.13 -15.14
C GLY A 165 -8.34 1.50 -15.79
N SER A 166 -9.42 1.66 -16.56
CA SER A 166 -9.79 2.92 -17.21
C SER A 166 -10.75 3.80 -16.39
N ALA A 167 -11.09 3.40 -15.17
CA ALA A 167 -12.05 4.14 -14.35
C ALA A 167 -11.50 5.53 -13.94
N THR A 168 -12.33 6.55 -14.11
CA THR A 168 -12.06 7.91 -13.60
C THR A 168 -12.39 8.02 -12.11
N GLU A 169 -13.48 7.37 -11.69
CA GLU A 169 -13.97 7.36 -10.31
C GLU A 169 -13.10 6.49 -9.38
N PRO A 170 -13.17 6.71 -8.05
CA PRO A 170 -12.40 5.93 -7.09
C PRO A 170 -12.95 4.51 -6.94
N VAL A 171 -12.04 3.55 -6.78
CA VAL A 171 -12.36 2.22 -6.22
C VAL A 171 -12.34 2.34 -4.69
N ILE A 172 -13.42 1.94 -4.02
CA ILE A 172 -13.54 2.02 -2.57
C ILE A 172 -13.85 0.63 -2.03
N VAL A 173 -13.03 0.11 -1.11
CA VAL A 173 -13.28 -1.16 -0.43
C VAL A 173 -13.64 -0.85 1.02
N ARG A 174 -14.84 -1.24 1.45
CA ARG A 174 -15.32 -1.03 2.82
C ARG A 174 -15.16 -2.28 3.68
N GLY A 175 -15.30 -3.46 3.05
CA GLY A 175 -15.08 -4.72 3.73
C GLY A 175 -15.42 -5.92 2.85
N PHE A 176 -15.32 -7.10 3.45
CA PHE A 176 -15.78 -8.35 2.88
C PHE A 176 -16.37 -9.21 3.99
N GLY A 177 -17.18 -10.18 3.61
CA GLY A 177 -17.79 -11.17 4.49
C GLY A 177 -17.95 -12.50 3.78
N GLY A 178 -18.57 -13.47 4.45
CA GLY A 178 -18.78 -14.78 3.87
C GLY A 178 -18.94 -15.88 4.91
N ALA A 179 -19.01 -17.10 4.41
CA ALA A 179 -19.02 -18.32 5.19
C ALA A 179 -18.40 -19.46 4.37
N PHE A 180 -17.91 -20.49 5.05
CA PHE A 180 -17.44 -21.73 4.43
C PHE A 180 -17.95 -22.95 5.21
N ASP A 181 -18.03 -24.09 4.53
CA ASP A 181 -18.47 -25.39 5.05
C ASP A 181 -17.59 -26.53 4.55
#